data_AF-A0A328KKN2-F1
#
_entry.id   AF-A0A328KKN2-F1
#
_cell.length_a   1.000
_cell.length_b   1.000
_cell.length_c   1.000
_cell.angle_alpha   90.00
_cell.angle_beta   90.00
_cell.angle_gamma   90.00
#
_symmetry.space_group_name_H-M   'P 1'
#
loop_
_entity.id
_entity.type
_entity.pdbx_description
1 polymer ?
#
loop_
_entity_poly.entity_id
_entity_poly.type
_entity_poly.pdbx_seq_one_letter_code
_entity_poly.pdbx_strand_id
1 'polypeptide(L)'
;MTDMWTLIKHEFKTHGTQPILYLILGIMGLLQVFLTTIMIKTTDTVSIQGSYIQTVFQTNNAIFFSNSIIFIFSIGAVIGYYIISVEYQNNTWEMLLLGTGSKSKVLWAKYIVSTLYYLSYQVLFYSMFLLVQSTYFNLQIEISFSLLMLVSIMFLSLVLFTAQIACHYLIKNGTTAIACAVGFLIMLVILPSTDLFRYVIRLLTPGYLAGLDEFSVTGFVSVIALNIIVASSMMSLVVKQFKL
;
A
#
# COMPACT_ATOMS: atom_id res chain seq x y z
N MET A 1 26.78 -19.31 3.04
CA MET A 1 25.97 -18.07 3.16
C MET A 1 24.80 -18.19 2.22
N THR A 2 23.57 -18.06 2.71
CA THR A 2 22.36 -18.04 1.86
C THR A 2 22.29 -16.72 1.11
N ASP A 3 22.08 -16.77 -0.20
CA ASP A 3 21.88 -15.58 -1.04
C ASP A 3 20.49 -14.96 -0.80
N MET A 4 20.37 -13.63 -0.97
CA MET A 4 19.12 -12.88 -0.81
C MET A 4 18.03 -13.41 -1.74
N TRP A 5 18.40 -13.75 -2.97
CA TRP A 5 17.47 -14.30 -3.95
C TRP A 5 16.87 -15.64 -3.50
N THR A 6 17.68 -16.49 -2.86
CA THR A 6 17.22 -17.76 -2.31
C THR A 6 16.23 -17.54 -1.16
N LEU A 7 16.46 -16.53 -0.31
CA LEU A 7 15.52 -16.17 0.76
C LEU A 7 14.19 -15.69 0.17
N ILE A 8 14.21 -14.78 -0.80
CA ILE A 8 12.99 -14.28 -1.47
C ILE A 8 12.19 -15.44 -2.08
N LYS A 9 12.87 -16.36 -2.78
CA LYS A 9 12.23 -17.56 -3.35
C LYS A 9 11.61 -18.46 -2.28
N HIS A 10 12.30 -18.63 -1.16
CA HIS A 10 11.80 -19.41 -0.03
C HIS A 10 10.52 -18.79 0.53
N GLU A 11 10.51 -17.47 0.80
CA GLU A 11 9.33 -16.76 1.28
C GLU A 11 8.13 -16.89 0.32
N PHE A 12 8.37 -16.74 -0.99
CA PHE A 12 7.32 -16.99 -1.99
C PHE A 12 6.81 -18.42 -1.98
N LYS A 13 7.68 -19.42 -1.78
CA LYS A 13 7.25 -20.82 -1.72
C LYS A 13 6.42 -21.10 -0.47
N THR A 14 6.81 -20.53 0.67
CA THR A 14 6.18 -20.77 1.98
C THR A 14 4.82 -20.08 2.10
N HIS A 15 4.72 -18.82 1.64
CA HIS A 15 3.49 -18.04 1.72
C HIS A 15 2.65 -18.14 0.45
N GLY A 16 3.27 -18.47 -0.69
CA GLY A 16 2.59 -18.59 -1.97
C GLY A 16 1.62 -19.76 -2.06
N THR A 17 1.70 -20.71 -1.14
CA THR A 17 0.78 -21.85 -1.01
C THR A 17 -0.30 -21.62 0.05
N GLN A 18 -0.45 -20.40 0.60
CA GLN A 18 -1.47 -20.10 1.61
C GLN A 18 -2.76 -19.57 0.95
N PRO A 19 -3.75 -20.41 0.61
CA PRO A 19 -4.96 -19.98 -0.11
C PRO A 19 -5.76 -18.92 0.66
N ILE A 20 -5.70 -18.95 2.00
CA ILE A 20 -6.42 -18.02 2.87
C ILE A 20 -5.91 -16.58 2.68
N LEU A 21 -4.60 -16.38 2.52
CA LEU A 21 -4.02 -15.05 2.24
C LEU A 21 -4.62 -14.45 0.97
N TYR A 22 -4.63 -15.22 -0.13
CA TYR A 22 -5.20 -14.79 -1.40
C TYR A 22 -6.70 -14.56 -1.33
N LEU A 23 -7.43 -15.40 -0.58
CA LEU A 23 -8.87 -15.25 -0.39
C LEU A 23 -9.19 -13.93 0.32
N ILE A 24 -8.50 -13.63 1.41
CA ILE A 24 -8.72 -12.39 2.19
C ILE A 24 -8.34 -11.17 1.34
N LEU A 25 -7.18 -11.17 0.69
CA LEU A 25 -6.79 -10.11 -0.24
C LEU A 25 -7.80 -9.96 -1.39
N GLY A 26 -8.30 -11.08 -1.91
CA GLY A 26 -9.38 -11.19 -2.87
C GLY A 26 -10.62 -10.40 -2.44
N ILE A 27 -11.17 -10.77 -1.29
CA ILE A 27 -12.37 -10.14 -0.70
C ILE A 27 -12.13 -8.65 -0.47
N MET A 28 -10.97 -8.27 0.06
CA MET A 28 -10.66 -6.87 0.34
C MET A 28 -10.59 -6.02 -0.93
N GLY A 29 -9.97 -6.52 -2.00
CA GLY A 29 -9.92 -5.79 -3.26
C GLY A 29 -11.25 -5.72 -3.98
N LEU A 30 -12.06 -6.79 -3.93
CA LEU A 30 -13.44 -6.73 -4.40
C LEU A 30 -14.25 -5.70 -3.62
N LEU A 31 -14.08 -5.65 -2.30
CA LEU A 31 -14.73 -4.66 -1.44
C LEU A 31 -14.27 -3.24 -1.78
N GLN A 32 -12.98 -3.02 -2.03
CA GLN A 32 -12.45 -1.72 -2.44
C GLN A 32 -13.10 -1.23 -3.75
N VAL A 33 -13.12 -2.09 -4.78
CA VAL A 33 -13.73 -1.76 -6.08
C VAL A 33 -15.23 -1.51 -5.92
N PHE A 34 -15.92 -2.35 -5.14
CA PHE A 34 -17.35 -2.22 -4.88
C PHE A 34 -17.70 -0.92 -4.14
N LEU A 35 -17.00 -0.61 -3.05
CA LEU A 35 -17.21 0.62 -2.29
C LEU A 35 -16.93 1.86 -3.14
N THR A 36 -15.84 1.86 -3.91
CA THR A 36 -15.57 2.97 -4.84
C THR A 36 -16.69 3.13 -5.87
N THR A 37 -17.20 2.02 -6.42
CA THR A 37 -18.31 2.05 -7.38
C THR A 37 -19.58 2.64 -6.77
N ILE A 38 -19.90 2.29 -5.51
CA ILE A 38 -21.01 2.89 -4.77
C ILE A 38 -20.77 4.38 -4.58
N MET A 39 -19.58 4.78 -4.10
CA MET A 39 -19.24 6.19 -3.86
C MET A 39 -19.43 7.02 -5.12
N ILE A 40 -18.92 6.56 -6.27
CA ILE A 40 -19.09 7.23 -7.56
C ILE A 40 -20.58 7.41 -7.91
N LYS A 41 -21.42 6.43 -7.61
CA LYS A 41 -22.86 6.49 -7.92
C LYS A 41 -23.64 7.41 -6.97
N THR A 42 -23.21 7.50 -5.71
CA THR A 42 -23.89 8.28 -4.67
C THR A 42 -23.39 9.71 -4.55
N THR A 43 -22.21 10.01 -5.09
CA THR A 43 -21.60 11.33 -5.04
C THR A 43 -21.81 12.06 -6.35
N ASP A 44 -22.21 13.33 -6.30
CA ASP A 44 -22.25 14.18 -7.48
C ASP A 44 -20.82 14.49 -7.95
N THR A 45 -20.31 13.64 -8.83
CA THR A 45 -18.92 13.69 -9.33
C THR A 45 -18.59 14.97 -10.10
N VAL A 46 -19.60 15.73 -10.54
CA VAL A 46 -19.41 17.03 -11.20
C VAL A 46 -18.83 18.06 -10.23
N SER A 47 -19.11 17.95 -8.93
CA SER A 47 -18.66 18.90 -7.90
C SER A 47 -17.20 18.73 -7.45
N ILE A 48 -16.51 17.66 -7.87
CA ILE A 48 -15.14 17.30 -7.45
C ILE A 48 -14.09 17.75 -8.48
N GLN A 49 -14.52 18.36 -9.58
CA GLN A 49 -13.62 18.80 -10.65
C GLN A 49 -12.66 19.90 -10.16
N GLY A 50 -11.37 19.67 -10.36
CA GLY A 50 -10.29 20.62 -10.10
C GLY A 50 -9.60 21.02 -11.39
N SER A 51 -8.68 21.98 -11.34
CA SER A 51 -7.93 22.49 -12.51
C SER A 51 -7.31 21.37 -13.37
N TYR A 52 -6.79 20.31 -12.74
CA TYR A 52 -6.20 19.13 -13.40
C TYR A 52 -7.16 17.94 -13.59
N ILE A 53 -8.30 17.88 -12.88
CA ILE A 53 -9.28 16.78 -12.96
C ILE A 53 -10.50 17.30 -13.70
N GLN A 54 -10.54 17.04 -15.00
CA GLN A 54 -11.49 17.68 -15.91
C GLN A 54 -12.56 16.72 -16.44
N THR A 55 -12.30 15.40 -16.42
CA THR A 55 -13.23 14.39 -16.95
C THR A 55 -13.82 13.54 -15.83
N VAL A 56 -15.02 12.98 -16.08
CA VAL A 56 -15.67 12.03 -15.16
C VAL A 56 -14.78 10.81 -14.89
N PHE A 57 -14.04 10.35 -15.90
CA PHE A 57 -13.09 9.25 -15.76
C PHE A 57 -11.97 9.59 -14.77
N GLN A 58 -11.39 10.80 -14.88
CA GLN A 58 -10.34 11.27 -13.99
C GLN A 58 -10.85 11.45 -12.56
N THR A 59 -12.06 12.00 -12.39
CA THR A 59 -12.71 12.12 -11.08
C THR A 59 -12.91 10.75 -10.42
N ASN A 60 -13.43 9.78 -11.16
CA ASN A 60 -13.64 8.43 -10.65
C ASN A 60 -12.33 7.77 -10.20
N ASN A 61 -11.24 8.00 -10.94
CA ASN A 61 -9.91 7.54 -10.55
C ASN A 61 -9.39 8.22 -9.29
N ALA A 62 -9.63 9.52 -9.11
CA ALA A 62 -9.28 10.23 -7.88
C ALA A 62 -10.05 9.69 -6.67
N ILE A 63 -11.33 9.33 -6.84
CA ILE A 63 -12.14 8.67 -5.80
C ILE A 63 -11.56 7.28 -5.48
N PHE A 64 -11.23 6.48 -6.49
CA PHE A 64 -10.60 5.17 -6.29
C PHE A 64 -9.29 5.29 -5.50
N PHE A 65 -8.45 6.25 -5.87
CA PHE A 65 -7.16 6.46 -5.23
C PHE A 65 -7.32 6.94 -3.78
N SER A 66 -8.27 7.85 -3.52
CA SER A 66 -8.61 8.30 -2.17
C SER A 66 -9.11 7.14 -1.30
N ASN A 67 -9.98 6.28 -1.83
CA ASN A 67 -10.45 5.09 -1.13
C ASN A 67 -9.31 4.08 -0.88
N SER A 68 -8.34 4.00 -1.80
CA SER A 68 -7.20 3.07 -1.70
C SER A 68 -6.39 3.27 -0.41
N ILE A 69 -6.27 4.51 0.09
CA ILE A 69 -5.52 4.82 1.32
C ILE A 69 -6.04 4.01 2.51
N ILE A 70 -7.36 3.88 2.63
CA ILE A 70 -8.01 3.15 3.74
C ILE A 70 -7.65 1.66 3.66
N PHE A 71 -7.65 1.13 2.43
CA PHE A 71 -7.33 -0.26 2.18
C PHE A 71 -5.84 -0.56 2.35
N ILE A 72 -4.93 0.39 2.10
CA ILE A 72 -3.47 0.19 2.21
C ILE A 72 -3.05 -0.30 3.60
N PHE A 73 -3.57 0.29 4.68
CA PHE A 73 -3.25 -0.19 6.02
C PHE A 73 -3.81 -1.59 6.28
N SER A 74 -5.04 -1.84 5.83
CA SER A 74 -5.67 -3.14 6.01
C SER A 74 -4.91 -4.23 5.21
N ILE A 75 -4.50 -3.94 3.99
CA ILE A 75 -3.72 -4.85 3.12
C ILE A 75 -2.36 -5.11 3.76
N GLY A 76 -1.68 -4.06 4.24
CA GLY A 76 -0.44 -4.17 4.99
C GLY A 76 -0.57 -5.03 6.23
N ALA A 77 -1.71 -4.93 6.94
CA ALA A 77 -1.98 -5.72 8.13
C ALA A 77 -2.15 -7.21 7.81
N VAL A 78 -2.89 -7.54 6.75
CA VAL A 78 -3.07 -8.92 6.29
C VAL A 78 -1.75 -9.51 5.81
N ILE A 79 -1.04 -8.82 4.92
CA ILE A 79 0.25 -9.29 4.38
C ILE A 79 1.27 -9.46 5.52
N GLY A 80 1.41 -8.44 6.38
CA GLY A 80 2.32 -8.47 7.52
C GLY A 80 1.98 -9.58 8.51
N TYR A 81 0.70 -9.87 8.74
CA TYR A 81 0.29 -10.96 9.61
C TYR A 81 0.80 -12.31 9.08
N TYR A 82 0.51 -12.64 7.82
CA TYR A 82 0.83 -13.94 7.24
C TYR A 82 2.33 -14.16 6.99
N ILE A 83 3.09 -13.11 6.67
CA ILE A 83 4.52 -13.21 6.36
C ILE A 83 5.41 -13.05 7.60
N ILE A 84 4.99 -12.25 8.58
CA ILE A 84 5.80 -11.88 9.75
C ILE A 84 5.19 -12.39 11.05
N SER A 85 3.95 -12.01 11.37
CA SER A 85 3.38 -12.31 12.70
C SER A 85 3.11 -13.79 12.96
N VAL A 86 2.77 -14.57 11.94
CA VAL A 86 2.59 -16.03 12.07
C VAL A 86 3.89 -16.71 12.54
N GLU A 87 5.05 -16.21 12.14
CA GLU A 87 6.34 -16.76 12.59
C GLU A 87 6.67 -16.42 14.04
N TYR A 88 6.22 -15.25 14.52
CA TYR A 88 6.28 -14.93 15.95
C TYR A 88 5.36 -15.86 16.76
N GLN A 89 4.15 -16.14 16.26
CA GLN A 89 3.21 -17.05 16.93
C GLN A 89 3.71 -18.50 16.99
N ASN A 90 4.33 -18.96 15.90
CA ASN A 90 4.84 -20.33 15.79
C ASN A 90 6.24 -20.52 16.41
N ASN A 91 6.82 -19.47 17.03
CA ASN A 91 8.18 -19.46 17.57
C ASN A 91 9.28 -19.84 16.56
N THR A 92 9.01 -19.71 15.25
CA THR A 92 9.99 -20.01 14.20
C THR A 92 10.89 -18.83 13.89
N TRP A 93 10.51 -17.62 14.34
CA TRP A 93 11.25 -16.38 14.13
C TRP A 93 12.71 -16.46 14.59
N GLU A 94 12.96 -16.98 15.78
CA GLU A 94 14.31 -17.06 16.35
C GLU A 94 15.18 -18.08 15.60
N MET A 95 14.61 -19.21 15.18
CA MET A 95 15.34 -20.22 14.38
C MET A 95 15.72 -19.67 13.00
N LEU A 96 14.84 -18.90 12.37
CA LEU A 96 15.06 -18.34 11.03
C LEU A 96 16.14 -17.25 11.05
N LEU A 97 16.18 -16.45 12.13
CA LEU A 97 17.21 -15.44 12.37
C LEU A 97 18.58 -16.03 12.73
N LEU A 98 18.62 -17.16 13.44
CA LEU A 98 19.86 -17.84 13.82
C LEU A 98 20.42 -18.70 12.68
N GLY A 99 19.57 -19.36 11.89
CA GLY A 99 19.99 -20.32 10.85
C GLY A 99 20.57 -19.70 9.57
N THR A 100 20.29 -18.43 9.28
CA THR A 100 20.72 -17.76 8.04
C THR A 100 22.03 -16.98 8.17
N GLY A 101 22.51 -16.75 9.40
CA GLY A 101 23.73 -15.99 9.68
C GLY A 101 23.64 -14.47 9.44
N SER A 102 22.53 -13.95 8.90
CA SER A 102 22.32 -12.51 8.72
C SER A 102 20.85 -12.13 8.88
N LYS A 103 20.50 -11.62 10.07
CA LYS A 103 19.15 -11.13 10.39
C LYS A 103 18.66 -10.09 9.39
N SER A 104 19.53 -9.14 9.02
CA SER A 104 19.19 -8.08 8.06
C SER A 104 18.65 -8.64 6.75
N LYS A 105 19.28 -9.68 6.20
CA LYS A 105 18.85 -10.28 4.93
C LYS A 105 17.47 -10.91 5.02
N VAL A 106 17.16 -11.57 6.14
CA VAL A 106 15.83 -12.16 6.38
C VAL A 106 14.75 -11.08 6.42
N LEU A 107 14.98 -10.01 7.19
CA LEU A 107 14.03 -8.91 7.31
C LEU A 107 13.80 -8.22 5.95
N TRP A 108 14.87 -7.94 5.20
CA TRP A 108 14.73 -7.36 3.87
C TRP A 108 14.03 -8.29 2.87
N ALA A 109 14.30 -9.60 2.91
CA ALA A 109 13.62 -10.56 2.04
C ALA A 109 12.11 -10.57 2.28
N LYS A 110 11.68 -10.62 3.55
CA LYS A 110 10.26 -10.57 3.93
C LYS A 110 9.60 -9.26 3.55
N TYR A 111 10.30 -8.14 3.71
CA TYR A 111 9.80 -6.83 3.27
C TYR A 111 9.64 -6.77 1.74
N ILE A 112 10.63 -7.23 0.97
CA ILE A 112 10.55 -7.27 -0.49
C ILE A 112 9.36 -8.12 -0.95
N VAL A 113 9.19 -9.31 -0.38
CA VAL A 113 8.07 -10.21 -0.72
C VAL A 113 6.73 -9.56 -0.37
N SER A 114 6.61 -8.98 0.83
CA SER A 114 5.41 -8.22 1.25
C SER A 114 5.07 -7.10 0.26
N THR A 115 6.07 -6.32 -0.16
CA THR A 115 5.90 -5.26 -1.16
C THR A 115 5.46 -5.83 -2.50
N LEU A 116 6.00 -6.96 -2.96
CA LEU A 116 5.57 -7.60 -4.21
C LEU A 116 4.10 -8.06 -4.16
N TYR A 117 3.64 -8.61 -3.03
CA TYR A 117 2.21 -8.91 -2.82
C TYR A 117 1.35 -7.65 -2.90
N TYR A 118 1.77 -6.57 -2.24
CA TYR A 118 1.09 -5.29 -2.28
C TYR A 118 1.01 -4.71 -3.70
N LEU A 119 2.13 -4.69 -4.44
CA LEU A 119 2.16 -4.18 -5.81
C LEU A 119 1.27 -5.03 -6.74
N SER A 120 1.29 -6.35 -6.58
CA SER A 120 0.43 -7.27 -7.35
C SER A 120 -1.05 -7.03 -7.07
N TYR A 121 -1.40 -6.78 -5.80
CA TYR A 121 -2.74 -6.40 -5.40
C TYR A 121 -3.19 -5.11 -6.10
N GLN A 122 -2.35 -4.07 -6.10
CA GLN A 122 -2.72 -2.79 -6.72
C GLN A 122 -2.97 -2.93 -8.23
N VAL A 123 -2.09 -3.66 -8.93
CA VAL A 123 -2.26 -3.92 -10.37
C VAL A 123 -3.57 -4.66 -10.65
N LEU A 124 -3.87 -5.73 -9.89
CA LEU A 124 -5.05 -6.56 -10.10
C LEU A 124 -6.35 -5.76 -9.91
N PHE A 125 -6.50 -5.10 -8.76
CA PHE A 125 -7.76 -4.45 -8.40
C PHE A 125 -7.95 -3.09 -9.08
N TYR A 126 -6.87 -2.40 -9.43
CA TYR A 126 -6.97 -1.24 -10.29
C TYR A 126 -7.40 -1.64 -11.71
N SER A 127 -6.86 -2.73 -12.27
CA SER A 127 -7.32 -3.26 -13.57
C SER A 127 -8.80 -3.64 -13.54
N MET A 128 -9.25 -4.27 -12.45
CA MET A 128 -10.67 -4.57 -12.25
C MET A 128 -11.53 -3.30 -12.17
N PHE A 129 -11.06 -2.27 -11.47
CA PHE A 129 -11.73 -0.97 -11.43
C PHE A 129 -11.84 -0.34 -12.83
N LEU A 130 -10.78 -0.37 -13.64
CA LEU A 130 -10.82 0.12 -15.03
C LEU A 130 -11.84 -0.65 -15.88
N LEU A 131 -11.97 -1.97 -15.67
CA LEU A 131 -13.02 -2.76 -16.33
C LEU A 131 -14.42 -2.29 -15.92
N VAL A 132 -14.65 -2.00 -14.63
CA VAL A 132 -15.93 -1.43 -14.17
C VAL A 132 -16.19 -0.06 -14.80
N GLN A 133 -15.19 0.82 -14.87
CA GLN A 133 -15.32 2.12 -15.55
C GLN A 133 -15.75 1.96 -17.02
N SER A 134 -15.12 1.04 -17.75
CA SER A 134 -15.41 0.82 -19.16
C SER A 134 -16.75 0.12 -19.41
N THR A 135 -17.13 -0.85 -18.58
CA THR A 135 -18.30 -1.71 -18.84
C THR A 135 -19.56 -1.26 -18.13
N TYR A 136 -19.45 -0.81 -16.87
CA TYR A 136 -20.61 -0.41 -16.07
C TYR A 136 -20.94 1.07 -16.26
N PHE A 137 -19.92 1.94 -16.25
CA PHE A 137 -20.08 3.38 -16.43
C PHE A 137 -19.96 3.85 -17.89
N ASN A 138 -19.62 2.95 -18.82
CA ASN A 138 -19.44 3.24 -20.24
C ASN A 138 -18.47 4.40 -20.52
N LEU A 139 -17.43 4.55 -19.69
CA LEU A 139 -16.43 5.59 -19.88
C LEU A 139 -15.27 5.12 -20.76
N GLN A 140 -14.77 6.02 -21.59
CA GLN A 140 -13.56 5.77 -22.36
C GLN A 140 -12.35 5.76 -21.42
N ILE A 141 -11.53 4.70 -21.51
CA ILE A 141 -10.30 4.58 -20.72
C ILE A 141 -9.24 5.53 -21.28
N GLU A 142 -8.85 6.52 -20.48
CA GLU A 142 -7.70 7.36 -20.75
C GLU A 142 -6.42 6.65 -20.29
N ILE A 143 -5.71 5.98 -21.19
CA ILE A 143 -4.56 5.12 -20.86
C ILE A 143 -3.45 5.88 -20.13
N SER A 144 -3.10 7.08 -20.60
CA SER A 144 -2.03 7.90 -19.99
C SER A 144 -2.35 8.26 -18.54
N PHE A 145 -3.60 8.66 -18.28
CA PHE A 145 -4.06 8.96 -16.92
C PHE A 145 -4.14 7.70 -16.07
N SER A 146 -4.57 6.58 -16.65
CA SER A 146 -4.64 5.29 -15.94
C SER A 146 -3.28 4.82 -15.46
N LEU A 147 -2.26 4.92 -16.31
CA LEU A 147 -0.87 4.59 -15.94
C LEU A 147 -0.34 5.51 -14.85
N LEU A 148 -0.62 6.82 -14.95
CA LEU A 148 -0.25 7.79 -13.92
C LEU A 148 -0.86 7.41 -12.56
N MET A 149 -2.16 7.07 -12.56
CA MET A 149 -2.88 6.70 -11.34
C MET A 149 -2.39 5.37 -10.75
N LEU A 150 -2.11 4.36 -11.59
CA LEU A 150 -1.54 3.10 -11.12
C LEU A 150 -0.18 3.31 -10.42
N VAL A 151 0.72 4.06 -11.06
CA VAL A 151 2.03 4.40 -10.48
C VAL A 151 1.85 5.19 -9.18
N SER A 152 0.89 6.12 -9.16
CA SER A 152 0.58 6.91 -7.96
C SER A 152 0.14 6.03 -6.79
N ILE A 153 -0.79 5.11 -7.04
CA ILE A 153 -1.30 4.15 -6.04
C ILE A 153 -0.18 3.25 -5.52
N MET A 154 0.69 2.76 -6.40
CA MET A 154 1.78 1.84 -6.04
C MET A 154 2.86 2.50 -5.19
N PHE A 155 3.21 3.77 -5.47
CA PHE A 155 4.42 4.37 -4.90
C PHE A 155 4.16 5.51 -3.92
N LEU A 156 3.14 6.36 -4.13
CA LEU A 156 2.87 7.47 -3.22
C LEU A 156 2.42 6.97 -1.85
N SER A 157 1.82 5.78 -1.78
CA SER A 157 1.37 5.20 -0.50
C SER A 157 2.28 4.11 0.06
N LEU A 158 3.47 3.92 -0.53
CA LEU A 158 4.43 2.90 -0.09
C LEU A 158 4.89 3.12 1.36
N VAL A 159 4.99 4.39 1.78
CA VAL A 159 5.34 4.74 3.17
C VAL A 159 4.28 4.24 4.15
N LEU A 160 2.99 4.40 3.84
CA LEU A 160 1.89 3.96 4.70
C LEU A 160 1.86 2.43 4.81
N PHE A 161 2.03 1.73 3.68
CA PHE A 161 2.17 0.28 3.67
C PHE A 161 3.36 -0.17 4.53
N THR A 162 4.53 0.46 4.35
CA THR A 162 5.74 0.12 5.09
C THR A 162 5.58 0.40 6.59
N ALA A 163 4.84 1.44 6.97
CA ALA A 163 4.59 1.76 8.38
C ALA A 163 3.79 0.63 9.06
N GLN A 164 2.78 0.10 8.37
CA GLN A 164 2.04 -1.06 8.87
C GLN A 164 2.93 -2.31 8.95
N ILE A 165 3.75 -2.57 7.94
CA ILE A 165 4.69 -3.71 7.97
C ILE A 165 5.71 -3.55 9.11
N ALA A 166 6.18 -2.34 9.39
CA ALA A 166 7.06 -2.06 10.52
C ALA A 166 6.40 -2.42 11.86
N CYS A 167 5.10 -2.19 12.04
CA CYS A 167 4.37 -2.65 13.22
C CYS A 167 4.43 -4.16 13.40
N HIS A 168 4.31 -4.94 12.32
CA HIS A 168 4.41 -6.41 12.39
C HIS A 168 5.81 -6.91 12.77
N TYR A 169 6.86 -6.18 12.39
CA TYR A 169 8.22 -6.49 12.88
C TYR A 169 8.39 -6.12 14.35
N LEU A 170 7.91 -4.95 14.77
CA LEU A 170 8.21 -4.43 16.11
C LEU A 170 7.30 -5.01 17.20
N ILE A 171 6.10 -5.47 16.85
CA ILE A 171 5.10 -5.98 17.79
C ILE A 171 4.96 -7.49 17.61
N LYS A 172 5.42 -8.26 18.60
CA LYS A 172 5.36 -9.74 18.58
C LYS A 172 3.92 -10.27 18.53
N ASN A 173 2.97 -9.56 19.15
CA ASN A 173 1.55 -9.94 19.12
C ASN A 173 0.92 -9.52 17.80
N GLY A 174 0.63 -10.51 16.93
CA GLY A 174 0.04 -10.26 15.61
C GLY A 174 -1.31 -9.53 15.65
N THR A 175 -2.15 -9.78 16.64
CA THR A 175 -3.44 -9.08 16.80
C THR A 175 -3.23 -7.61 17.14
N THR A 176 -2.28 -7.30 18.02
CA THR A 176 -1.92 -5.91 18.35
C THR A 176 -1.29 -5.21 17.15
N ALA A 177 -0.46 -5.90 16.36
CA ALA A 177 0.10 -5.35 15.13
C ALA A 177 -0.99 -5.02 14.08
N ILE A 178 -2.00 -5.89 13.93
CA ILE A 178 -3.17 -5.61 13.09
C ILE A 178 -3.95 -4.40 13.63
N ALA A 179 -4.14 -4.29 14.94
CA ALA A 179 -4.86 -3.17 15.55
C ALA A 179 -4.19 -1.80 15.26
N CYS A 180 -2.89 -1.76 15.01
CA CYS A 180 -2.21 -0.54 14.56
C CYS A 180 -2.78 0.02 13.25
N ALA A 181 -3.33 -0.81 12.36
CA ALA A 181 -4.00 -0.34 11.15
C ALA A 181 -5.18 0.57 11.47
N VAL A 182 -5.98 0.22 12.49
CA VAL A 182 -7.09 1.05 12.97
C VAL A 182 -6.56 2.36 13.57
N GLY A 183 -5.47 2.30 14.33
CA GLY A 183 -4.80 3.49 14.87
C GLY A 183 -4.34 4.45 13.75
N PHE A 184 -3.74 3.93 12.68
CA PHE A 184 -3.34 4.73 11.53
C PHE A 184 -4.53 5.34 10.80
N LEU A 185 -5.64 4.60 10.63
CA LEU A 185 -6.88 5.14 10.05
C LEU A 185 -7.44 6.29 10.89
N ILE A 186 -7.46 6.15 12.21
CA ILE A 186 -7.89 7.21 13.14
C ILE A 186 -6.98 8.44 13.00
N MET A 187 -5.66 8.23 12.91
CA MET A 187 -4.70 9.33 12.70
C MET A 187 -4.96 10.08 11.40
N LEU A 188 -5.30 9.40 10.31
CA LEU A 188 -5.65 10.06 9.04
C LEU A 188 -6.90 10.93 9.14
N VAL A 189 -7.84 10.60 10.04
CA VAL A 189 -9.07 11.39 10.24
C VAL A 189 -8.85 12.58 11.17
N ILE A 190 -8.04 12.43 12.22
CA ILE A 190 -7.93 13.42 13.31
C ILE A 190 -6.85 14.48 13.05
N LEU A 191 -5.69 14.08 12.53
CA LEU A 191 -4.52 14.94 12.37
C LEU A 191 -4.50 15.91 11.15
N PRO A 192 -5.43 15.91 10.16
CA PRO A 192 -5.47 16.90 9.08
C PRO A 192 -5.64 18.37 9.52
N SER A 193 -5.84 18.59 10.82
CA SER A 193 -6.03 19.90 11.47
C SER A 193 -4.73 20.69 11.67
N THR A 194 -3.56 20.09 11.42
CA THR A 194 -2.27 20.81 11.48
C THR A 194 -1.67 21.01 10.08
N ASP A 195 -1.17 22.21 9.78
CA ASP A 195 -0.67 22.56 8.45
C ASP A 195 0.51 21.71 7.99
N LEU A 196 1.42 21.39 8.92
CA LEU A 196 2.57 20.53 8.66
C LEU A 196 2.13 19.11 8.27
N PHE A 197 1.17 18.54 9.02
CA PHE A 197 0.65 17.21 8.75
C PHE A 197 -0.12 17.19 7.43
N ARG A 198 -0.91 18.23 7.14
CA ARG A 198 -1.62 18.37 5.88
C ARG A 198 -0.65 18.39 4.70
N TYR A 199 0.45 19.16 4.78
CA TYR A 199 1.44 19.23 3.71
C TYR A 199 2.18 17.89 3.50
N VAL A 200 2.65 17.26 4.58
CA VAL A 200 3.40 15.99 4.52
C VAL A 200 2.50 14.84 4.05
N ILE A 201 1.32 14.68 4.64
CA ILE A 201 0.38 13.63 4.21
C ILE A 201 -0.04 13.85 2.77
N ARG A 202 -0.31 15.10 2.35
CA ARG A 202 -0.67 15.39 0.95
C ARG A 202 0.40 14.89 -0.03
N LEU A 203 1.68 15.05 0.29
CA LEU A 203 2.80 14.54 -0.53
C LEU A 203 2.95 13.00 -0.50
N LEU A 204 2.42 12.35 0.52
CA LEU A 204 2.44 10.89 0.70
C LEU A 204 1.11 10.21 0.34
N THR A 205 0.18 10.96 -0.28
CA THR A 205 -1.21 10.51 -0.53
C THR A 205 -1.75 11.12 -1.85
N PRO A 206 -2.99 10.74 -2.27
CA PRO A 206 -3.69 11.32 -3.41
C PRO A 206 -3.86 12.83 -3.40
N GLY A 207 -3.77 13.45 -2.21
CA GLY A 207 -3.86 14.90 -2.08
C GLY A 207 -2.81 15.65 -2.90
N TYR A 208 -1.69 15.01 -3.25
CA TYR A 208 -0.69 15.57 -4.16
C TYR A 208 -1.31 15.88 -5.51
N LEU A 209 -1.93 14.90 -6.17
CA LEU A 209 -2.51 15.07 -7.51
C LEU A 209 -3.73 16.00 -7.51
N ALA A 210 -4.58 15.91 -6.47
CA ALA A 210 -5.74 16.78 -6.30
C ALA A 210 -5.38 18.23 -5.97
N GLY A 211 -4.10 18.53 -5.78
CA GLY A 211 -3.60 19.82 -5.34
C GLY A 211 -2.77 20.60 -6.32
N LEU A 212 -2.57 20.05 -7.51
CA LEU A 212 -1.76 20.65 -8.54
C LEU A 212 -2.64 21.52 -9.43
N ASP A 213 -2.23 22.78 -9.60
CA ASP A 213 -2.78 23.63 -10.66
C ASP A 213 -2.27 23.17 -12.04
N GLU A 214 -1.03 22.65 -12.10
CA GLU A 214 -0.42 22.04 -13.28
C GLU A 214 0.42 20.80 -12.90
N PHE A 215 0.37 19.75 -13.72
CA PHE A 215 1.15 18.54 -13.51
C PHE A 215 2.57 18.67 -14.06
N SER A 216 3.57 18.37 -13.22
CA SER A 216 4.98 18.30 -13.59
C SER A 216 5.51 16.88 -13.43
N VAL A 217 6.02 16.30 -14.53
CA VAL A 217 6.66 14.97 -14.53
C VAL A 217 7.84 14.94 -13.55
N THR A 218 8.68 15.97 -13.56
CA THR A 218 9.85 16.06 -12.66
C THR A 218 9.41 16.12 -11.19
N GLY A 219 8.35 16.90 -10.89
CA GLY A 219 7.76 16.94 -9.56
C GLY A 219 7.23 15.58 -9.12
N PHE A 220 6.46 14.92 -9.98
CA PHE A 220 5.89 13.60 -9.71
C PHE A 220 6.95 12.53 -9.43
N VAL A 221 7.98 12.45 -10.29
CA VAL A 221 9.11 11.52 -10.10
C VAL A 221 9.85 11.80 -8.79
N SER A 222 10.04 13.07 -8.43
CA SER A 222 10.69 13.46 -7.19
C SER A 222 9.92 13.00 -5.95
N VAL A 223 8.58 13.12 -5.98
CA VAL A 223 7.73 12.67 -4.87
C VAL A 223 7.72 11.13 -4.76
N ILE A 224 7.73 10.40 -5.88
CA ILE A 224 7.89 8.95 -5.89
C ILE A 224 9.23 8.55 -5.26
N ALA A 225 10.33 9.18 -5.69
CA ALA A 225 11.66 8.90 -5.16
C ALA A 225 11.72 9.16 -3.65
N LEU A 226 11.12 10.26 -3.18
CA LEU A 226 11.03 10.57 -1.76
C LEU A 226 10.28 9.47 -0.99
N ASN A 227 9.15 8.99 -1.49
CA ASN A 227 8.38 7.92 -0.84
C ASN A 227 9.19 6.61 -0.72
N ILE A 228 9.92 6.24 -1.78
CA ILE A 228 10.79 5.05 -1.77
C ILE A 228 11.92 5.22 -0.75
N ILE A 229 12.56 6.40 -0.70
CA ILE A 229 13.64 6.70 0.25
C ILE A 229 13.12 6.65 1.69
N VAL A 230 11.97 7.26 1.97
CA VAL A 230 11.36 7.27 3.31
C VAL A 230 10.97 5.85 3.75
N ALA A 231 10.33 5.08 2.87
CA ALA A 231 9.97 3.69 3.16
C ALA A 231 11.23 2.83 3.44
N SER A 232 12.26 2.95 2.60
CA SER A 232 13.52 2.22 2.77
C SER A 232 14.26 2.62 4.06
N SER A 233 14.21 3.91 4.41
CA SER A 233 14.81 4.44 5.64
C SER A 233 14.09 3.89 6.88
N MET A 234 12.75 3.86 6.85
CA MET A 234 11.94 3.27 7.92
C MET A 234 12.25 1.79 8.10
N MET A 235 12.35 1.02 7.01
CA MET A 235 12.74 -0.39 7.10
C MET A 235 14.17 -0.55 7.63
N SER A 236 15.09 0.32 7.25
CA SER A 236 16.47 0.32 7.79
C SER A 236 16.50 0.59 9.30
N LEU A 237 15.64 1.47 9.81
CA LEU A 237 15.50 1.72 11.24
C LEU A 237 14.93 0.51 11.98
N VAL A 238 13.91 -0.15 11.41
CA VAL A 238 13.37 -1.42 11.94
C VAL A 238 14.49 -2.45 12.02
N VAL A 239 15.26 -2.65 10.96
CA VAL A 239 16.37 -3.61 10.93
C VAL A 239 17.41 -3.32 12.02
N LYS A 240 17.73 -2.05 12.30
CA LYS A 240 18.66 -1.67 13.38
C LYS A 240 18.15 -2.07 14.77
N GLN A 241 16.83 -2.07 15.00
CA GLN A 241 16.25 -2.47 16.29
C GLN A 241 16.53 -3.94 16.65
N PHE A 242 16.79 -4.79 15.66
CA PHE A 242 17.05 -6.22 15.86
C PHE A 242 18.47 -6.56 16.30
N LYS A 243 19.26 -5.54 16.71
CA LYS A 243 20.67 -5.65 17.16
C LYS A 243 21.51 -6.48 16.18
N LEU A 244 21.80 -5.87 15.03
CA LEU A 244 22.80 -6.37 14.08
C LEU A 244 24.21 -6.25 14.67
#